data_AF-A0A7L0EVT6-F1
#
_entry.id   AF-A0A7L0EVT6-F1
#
_cell.length_a   1.000
_cell.length_b   1.000
_cell.length_c   1.000
_cell.angle_alpha   90.00
_cell.angle_beta   90.00
_cell.angle_gamma   90.00
#
_symmetry.space_group_name_H-M   'P 1'
#
loop_
_entity.id
_entity.type
_entity.pdbx_description
1 polymer ?
#
loop_
_entity_poly.entity_id
_entity_poly.type
_entity_poly.pdbx_seq_one_letter_code
_entity_poly.pdbx_strand_id
1 'polypeptide(L)' 'PCVLASEAVASGRCCWDVEVAPEGSWALGVAKETTKPTEDAAAAMELWSMGRCQGQFWVLTSFER' A
#
# COMPACT_ATOMS: atom_id res chain seq x y z
N PRO A 1 3.65 -3.34 -9.93
CA PRO A 1 4.04 -1.93 -10.07
C PRO A 1 3.32 -1.12 -8.98
N CYS A 2 3.99 -0.15 -8.37
CA CYS A 2 3.47 0.64 -7.24
C CYS A 2 3.56 2.12 -7.59
N VAL A 3 2.60 2.92 -7.14
CA VAL A 3 2.60 4.37 -7.25
C VAL A 3 2.27 4.97 -5.88
N LEU A 4 2.92 6.07 -5.54
CA LEU A 4 2.71 6.79 -4.29
C LEU A 4 1.84 8.04 -4.53
N ALA A 5 1.18 8.49 -3.47
CA ALA A 5 0.56 9.80 -3.46
C ALA A 5 1.61 10.91 -3.63
N SER A 6 1.19 12.06 -4.13
CA SER A 6 2.07 13.23 -4.28
C SER A 6 2.49 13.85 -2.95
N GLU A 7 1.73 13.61 -1.89
CA GLU A 7 1.93 14.19 -0.56
C GLU A 7 1.96 13.10 0.51
N ALA A 8 2.86 13.26 1.49
CA ALA A 8 2.96 12.40 2.66
C ALA A 8 2.11 12.93 3.83
N VAL A 9 1.63 12.02 4.67
CA VAL A 9 0.92 12.37 5.91
C VAL A 9 1.91 12.41 7.07
N ALA A 10 2.27 13.61 7.53
CA ALA A 10 3.22 13.78 8.63
C ALA A 10 2.56 13.75 10.03
N SER A 11 1.31 14.18 10.15
CA SER A 11 0.56 14.20 11.41
C SER A 11 -0.95 14.35 11.18
N GLY A 12 -1.76 14.14 12.22
CA GLY A 12 -3.21 14.31 12.17
C GLY A 12 -3.95 13.09 11.65
N ARG A 13 -5.14 13.31 11.09
CA ARG A 13 -5.99 12.26 10.50
C ARG A 13 -6.24 12.60 9.05
N CYS A 14 -5.96 11.65 8.17
CA CYS A 14 -6.20 11.75 6.73
C CYS A 14 -7.04 10.56 6.30
N CYS A 15 -7.99 10.80 5.39
CA CYS A 15 -8.86 9.79 4.83
C CYS A 15 -8.86 9.95 3.30
N TRP A 16 -8.97 8.84 2.58
CA TRP A 16 -9.09 8.83 1.13
C TRP A 16 -10.00 7.68 0.71
N ASP A 17 -10.67 7.86 -0.41
CA ASP A 17 -11.50 6.85 -1.05
C ASP A 17 -10.86 6.44 -2.38
N VAL A 18 -10.93 5.15 -2.70
CA VAL A 18 -10.45 4.61 -3.99
C VAL A 18 -11.55 3.75 -4.58
N GLU A 19 -11.98 4.09 -5.79
CA GLU A 19 -12.82 3.20 -6.58
C GLU A 19 -11.95 2.08 -7.14
N VAL A 20 -12.28 0.83 -6.80
CA VAL A 20 -11.57 -0.35 -7.27
C VAL A 20 -12.45 -1.13 -8.24
N ALA A 21 -11.81 -1.77 -9.22
CA ALA A 21 -12.53 -2.65 -10.13
C ALA A 21 -13.13 -3.85 -9.34
N PRO A 22 -14.33 -4.32 -9.71
CA PRO A 22 -14.95 -5.48 -9.08
C PRO A 22 -14.16 -6.78 -9.35
N GLU A 23 -13.45 -6.81 -10.48
CA GLU A 23 -12.62 -7.92 -10.92
C GLU A 23 -11.14 -7.50 -11.07
N GLY A 24 -10.25 -8.47 -11.01
CA GLY A 24 -8.80 -8.26 -11.10
C GLY A 24 -8.12 -8.14 -9.74
N SER A 25 -6.82 -7.85 -9.79
CA SER A 25 -5.97 -7.71 -8.62
C SER A 25 -5.64 -6.26 -8.35
N TRP A 26 -5.70 -5.85 -7.09
CA TRP A 26 -5.34 -4.52 -6.63
C TRP A 26 -4.80 -4.56 -5.21
N ALA A 27 -4.02 -3.55 -4.86
CA ALA A 27 -3.57 -3.31 -3.50
C ALA A 27 -3.52 -1.81 -3.25
N LEU A 28 -3.93 -1.39 -2.06
CA LEU A 28 -3.82 -0.01 -1.59
C LEU A 28 -3.48 0.02 -0.11
N GLY A 29 -2.84 1.09 0.33
CA GLY A 29 -2.36 1.19 1.70
C GLY A 29 -1.50 2.43 1.90
N VAL A 30 -0.79 2.42 3.02
CA VAL A 30 0.20 3.43 3.39
C VAL A 30 1.55 2.77 3.57
N ALA A 31 2.57 3.44 3.06
CA ALA A 31 3.95 3.05 3.24
C ALA A 31 4.69 4.15 3.99
N LYS A 32 5.67 3.77 4.80
CA LYS A 32 6.68 4.71 5.29
C LYS A 32 7.49 5.22 4.10
N GLU A 33 7.69 6.53 4.04
CA GLU A 33 8.50 7.14 3.00
C GLU A 33 9.95 6.65 3.12
N THR A 34 10.48 6.03 2.06
CA THR A 34 11.87 5.59 1.98
C THR A 34 12.55 6.26 0.79
N THR A 35 13.84 6.57 0.93
CA THR A 35 14.59 7.39 -0.04
C THR A 35 14.86 6.70 -1.38
N LYS A 36 14.56 5.40 -1.52
CA LYS A 36 14.75 4.64 -2.76
C LYS A 36 13.69 3.54 -2.92
N PRO A 37 12.80 3.63 -3.93
CA PRO A 37 12.03 2.48 -4.35
C PRO A 37 12.97 1.56 -5.14
N THR A 38 13.54 0.55 -4.48
CA THR A 38 14.17 -0.56 -5.20
C THR A 38 13.10 -1.26 -6.04
N GLU A 39 13.45 -1.95 -7.13
CA GLU A 39 12.49 -2.62 -8.04
C GLU A 39 11.55 -3.60 -7.28
N ASP A 40 11.97 -4.10 -6.12
CA ASP A 40 11.18 -4.85 -5.13
C ASP A 40 10.68 -3.98 -3.95
N ALA A 41 10.08 -2.83 -4.25
CA ALA A 41 9.64 -1.84 -3.27
C ALA A 41 8.69 -2.41 -2.19
N ALA A 42 7.91 -3.45 -2.52
CA ALA A 42 6.99 -4.08 -1.58
C ALA A 42 7.69 -4.87 -0.45
N ALA A 43 8.90 -5.38 -0.68
CA ALA A 43 9.62 -6.20 0.30
C ALA A 43 10.48 -5.36 1.27
N ALA A 44 10.85 -4.14 0.86
CA ALA A 44 11.74 -3.26 1.63
C ALA A 44 11.02 -2.09 2.33
N MET A 45 9.71 -1.92 2.11
CA MET A 45 8.93 -0.83 2.71
C MET A 45 8.12 -1.35 3.90
N GLU A 46 8.19 -0.61 5.03
CA GLU A 46 7.20 -0.75 6.10
C GLU A 46 5.83 -0.33 5.55
N LEU A 47 5.02 -1.35 5.20
CA LEU A 47 3.76 -1.21 4.49
C LEU A 47 2.59 -1.71 5.35
N TRP A 48 1.53 -0.91 5.39
CA TRP A 48 0.21 -1.31 5.85
C TRP A 48 -0.74 -1.23 4.68
N SER A 49 -1.17 -2.37 4.17
CA SER A 49 -1.99 -2.44 2.96
C SER A 49 -3.02 -3.53 3.02
N MET A 50 -4.01 -3.39 2.15
CA MET A 50 -5.00 -4.40 1.86
C MET A 50 -5.18 -4.51 0.36
N GLY A 51 -5.66 -5.66 -0.08
CA GLY A 51 -5.78 -5.92 -1.50
C GLY A 51 -6.74 -7.03 -1.82
N ARG A 52 -6.96 -7.17 -3.12
CA ARG A 52 -7.63 -8.32 -3.74
C ARG A 52 -6.66 -8.99 -4.68
N CYS A 53 -6.58 -10.32 -4.59
CA CYS A 53 -5.81 -11.13 -5.53
C CYS A 53 -6.44 -12.51 -5.63
N GLN A 54 -6.57 -13.03 -6.85
CA GLN A 54 -7.13 -14.37 -7.14
C GLN A 54 -8.49 -14.62 -6.47
N GLY A 55 -9.37 -13.62 -6.49
CA GLY A 55 -10.70 -13.79 -5.92
C GLY A 55 -10.78 -13.63 -4.40
N GLN A 56 -9.66 -13.39 -3.71
CA GLN A 56 -9.59 -13.31 -2.25
C GLN A 56 -9.10 -11.93 -1.78
N PHE A 57 -9.46 -11.57 -0.55
CA PHE A 57 -8.99 -10.37 0.11
C PHE A 57 -7.83 -10.69 1.03
N TRP A 58 -6.83 -9.81 1.03
CA TRP A 58 -5.60 -9.96 1.78
C TRP A 58 -5.29 -8.69 2.56
N VAL A 59 -4.66 -8.87 3.72
CA VAL A 59 -4.06 -7.80 4.50
C VAL A 59 -2.56 -8.05 4.54
N LEU A 60 -1.77 -7.06 4.14
CA LEU A 60 -0.32 -7.06 4.27
C LEU A 60 0.05 -6.04 5.33
N THR A 61 0.50 -6.54 6.47
CA THR A 61 1.16 -5.74 7.49
C THR A 61 2.58 -6.24 7.62
N SER A 62 3.55 -5.34 7.65
CA SER A 62 4.89 -5.70 8.11
C SER A 62 4.78 -6.22 9.54
N PHE A 63 4.94 -7.53 9.74
CA PHE A 63 5.19 -8.11 11.04
C PHE A 63 6.71 -8.10 11.24
N GLU A 64 7.24 -6.96 11.68
CA GLU A 64 8.54 -6.93 12.32
C GLU A 64 8.32 -6.92 13.83
N ARG A 65 8.92 -7.92 14.50
CA ARG A 65 8.98 -8.04 15.95
C ARG A 65 10.29 -7.43 16.43
#